data_AF-A0A7J2HY38-F1
#
_entry.id   AF-A0A7J2HY38-F1
#
_cell.length_a   1.000
_cell.length_b   1.000
_cell.length_c   1.000
_cell.angle_alpha   90.00
_cell.angle_beta   90.00
_cell.angle_gamma   90.00
#
_symmetry.space_group_name_H-M   'P 1'
#
loop_
_entity.id
_entity.type
_entity.pdbx_description
1 polymer ?
#
loop_
_entity_poly.entity_id
_entity_poly.type
_entity_poly.pdbx_seq_one_letter_code
_entity_poly.pdbx_strand_id
1 'polypeptide(L)'
;MGSSILDVLLLIAVYLYVMMIIKAGEILKDRGFHPSVTRKLIHLFAGDSIVAIGWFSSSIWPALIPGGLLIMLLSLLIIRRNHPIIQSMFFSKKGGWHNYGPLYYIISILLLLFPFWNRKDIIVASTYVMAWGDGMAPLLINKIERRHTY
;
A
#
# COMPACT_ATOMS: atom_id res chain seq x y z
N MET A 1 -12.04 -1.56 -28.77
CA MET A 1 -12.74 -2.52 -27.88
C MET A 1 -11.81 -3.55 -27.21
N GLY A 2 -10.58 -3.80 -27.70
CA GLY A 2 -9.67 -4.80 -27.11
C GLY A 2 -8.91 -4.39 -25.82
N SER A 3 -8.86 -3.11 -25.47
CA SER A 3 -8.11 -2.62 -24.29
C SER A 3 -8.78 -2.94 -22.95
N SER A 4 -10.12 -2.91 -22.88
CA SER A 4 -10.86 -3.09 -21.62
C SER A 4 -10.68 -4.48 -21.01
N ILE A 5 -10.67 -5.54 -21.83
CA ILE A 5 -10.49 -6.92 -21.33
C ILE A 5 -9.08 -7.11 -20.78
N LEU A 6 -8.06 -6.57 -21.46
CA LEU A 6 -6.68 -6.63 -20.98
C LEU A 6 -6.51 -5.85 -19.67
N ASP A 7 -7.13 -4.67 -19.56
CA ASP A 7 -7.11 -3.89 -18.33
C ASP A 7 -7.76 -4.66 -17.15
N VAL A 8 -8.89 -5.35 -17.39
CA VAL A 8 -9.54 -6.19 -16.37
C VAL A 8 -8.65 -7.37 -15.97
N LEU A 9 -8.06 -8.07 -16.94
CA LEU A 9 -7.15 -9.19 -16.65
C LEU A 9 -5.92 -8.72 -15.86
N LEU A 10 -5.36 -7.55 -16.23
CA LEU A 10 -4.25 -6.95 -15.52
C LEU A 10 -4.64 -6.53 -14.11
N LEU A 11 -5.83 -5.96 -13.92
CA LEU A 11 -6.37 -5.62 -12.60
C LEU A 11 -6.49 -6.88 -11.72
N ILE A 12 -7.06 -7.97 -12.25
CA ILE A 12 -7.16 -9.25 -11.55
C ILE A 12 -5.77 -9.78 -11.21
N ALA A 13 -4.83 -9.73 -12.14
CA ALA A 13 -3.45 -10.18 -11.90
C ALA A 13 -2.77 -9.39 -10.78
N VAL A 14 -2.94 -8.06 -10.74
CA VAL A 14 -2.41 -7.21 -9.67
C VAL A 14 -3.05 -7.55 -8.33
N TYR A 15 -4.37 -7.76 -8.26
CA TYR A 15 -5.03 -8.20 -7.04
C TYR A 15 -4.51 -9.56 -6.55
N LEU A 16 -4.38 -10.54 -7.44
CA LEU A 16 -3.84 -11.86 -7.10
C LEU A 16 -2.40 -11.77 -6.59
N TYR A 17 -1.57 -10.94 -7.24
CA TYR A 17 -0.20 -10.67 -6.79
C TYR A 17 -0.18 -10.08 -5.37
N VAL A 18 -0.94 -9.01 -5.11
CA VAL A 18 -0.99 -8.38 -3.79
C VAL A 18 -1.53 -9.35 -2.72
N MET A 19 -2.57 -10.13 -3.02
CA MET A 19 -3.10 -11.15 -2.12
C MET A 19 -2.05 -12.24 -1.81
N MET A 20 -1.27 -12.67 -2.81
CA MET A 20 -0.19 -13.63 -2.62
C MET A 20 0.90 -13.08 -1.69
N ILE A 21 1.29 -11.81 -1.85
CA ILE A 21 2.26 -11.14 -0.97
C ILE A 21 1.72 -11.05 0.46
N ILE A 22 0.46 -10.68 0.66
CA ILE A 22 -0.17 -10.63 1.99
C ILE A 22 -0.15 -12.02 2.63
N LYS A 23 -0.59 -13.05 1.90
CA LYS A 23 -0.60 -14.43 2.38
C LYS A 23 0.81 -14.93 2.74
N ALA A 24 1.81 -14.59 1.93
CA ALA A 24 3.21 -14.91 2.24
C ALA A 24 3.68 -14.23 3.53
N GLY A 25 3.30 -12.96 3.75
CA GLY A 25 3.59 -12.25 4.99
C GLY A 25 2.88 -12.82 6.22
N GLU A 26 1.66 -13.34 6.06
CA GLU A 26 0.94 -14.08 7.11
C GLU A 26 1.64 -15.39 7.45
N ILE A 27 2.04 -16.18 6.45
CA ILE A 27 2.79 -17.42 6.66
C ILE A 27 4.11 -17.14 7.39
N LEU A 28 4.83 -16.06 7.03
CA LEU A 28 6.05 -15.65 7.74
C LEU A 28 5.75 -15.28 9.19
N LYS A 29 4.65 -14.57 9.46
CA LYS A 29 4.22 -14.24 10.82
C LYS A 29 3.96 -15.50 11.63
N ASP A 30 3.28 -16.49 11.04
CA ASP A 30 2.97 -17.77 11.69
C ASP A 30 4.23 -18.61 11.94
N ARG A 31 5.29 -18.41 11.14
CA ARG A 31 6.63 -18.99 11.37
C ARG A 31 7.47 -18.25 12.41
N GLY A 32 6.88 -17.30 13.14
CA GLY A 32 7.54 -16.60 14.25
C GLY A 32 8.27 -15.31 13.88
N PHE A 33 8.14 -14.82 12.63
CA PHE A 33 8.69 -13.52 12.28
C PHE A 33 7.91 -12.41 12.98
N HIS A 34 8.63 -11.41 13.50
CA HIS A 34 8.01 -10.29 14.20
C HIS A 34 7.02 -9.55 13.26
N PRO A 35 5.79 -9.22 13.70
CA PRO A 35 4.77 -8.59 12.86
C PRO A 35 5.20 -7.29 12.17
N SER A 36 6.15 -6.57 12.77
CA SER A 36 6.72 -5.36 12.17
C SER A 36 7.58 -5.65 10.94
N VAL A 37 8.20 -6.84 10.83
CA VAL A 37 9.00 -7.26 9.68
C VAL A 37 8.08 -7.69 8.54
N THR A 38 7.10 -8.54 8.84
CA THR A 38 6.16 -9.05 7.82
C THR A 38 5.32 -7.93 7.21
N ARG A 39 4.81 -7.00 8.03
CA ARG A 39 4.10 -5.81 7.54
C ARG A 39 4.95 -4.94 6.61
N LYS A 40 6.25 -4.81 6.86
CA LYS A 40 7.17 -4.05 6.00
C LYS A 40 7.44 -4.74 4.68
N LEU A 41 7.66 -6.07 4.71
CA LEU A 41 7.81 -6.85 3.48
C LEU A 41 6.55 -6.75 2.62
N ILE A 42 5.36 -6.88 3.23
CA ILE A 42 4.09 -6.68 2.52
C ILE A 42 4.04 -5.27 1.91
N HIS A 43 4.40 -4.23 2.66
CA HIS A 43 4.36 -2.85 2.16
C HIS A 43 5.32 -2.62 0.98
N LEU A 44 6.53 -3.18 1.05
CA LEU A 44 7.55 -3.09 0.00
C LEU A 44 7.06 -3.77 -1.29
N PHE A 45 6.73 -5.06 -1.21
CA PHE A 45 6.38 -5.88 -2.37
C PHE A 45 4.99 -5.58 -2.92
N ALA A 46 4.02 -5.21 -2.07
CA ALA A 46 2.74 -4.71 -2.56
C ALA A 46 2.91 -3.33 -3.21
N GLY A 47 3.82 -2.48 -2.71
CA GLY A 47 4.16 -1.21 -3.34
C GLY A 47 4.72 -1.37 -4.75
N ASP A 48 5.53 -2.42 -5.00
CA ASP A 48 6.07 -2.73 -6.33
C ASP A 48 4.98 -3.01 -7.39
N SER A 49 3.75 -3.33 -6.97
CA SER A 49 2.63 -3.49 -7.90
C SER A 49 2.31 -2.21 -8.68
N ILE A 50 2.79 -1.04 -8.23
CA ILE A 50 2.61 0.23 -8.95
C ILE A 50 3.26 0.21 -10.33
N VAL A 51 4.31 -0.59 -10.55
CA VAL A 51 4.94 -0.76 -11.87
C VAL A 51 3.91 -1.22 -12.91
N ALA A 52 2.88 -1.96 -12.47
CA ALA A 52 1.82 -2.43 -13.33
C ALA A 52 1.07 -1.30 -14.07
N ILE A 53 1.12 -0.07 -13.56
CA ILE A 53 0.52 1.12 -14.18
C ILE A 53 0.95 1.32 -15.65
N GLY A 54 2.17 0.87 -16.00
CA GLY A 54 2.72 0.95 -17.35
C GLY A 54 1.86 0.27 -18.41
N TRP A 55 1.15 -0.80 -18.04
CA TRP A 55 0.40 -1.64 -18.96
C TRP A 55 -1.11 -1.35 -18.99
N PHE A 56 -1.60 -0.43 -18.15
CA PHE A 56 -3.01 -0.03 -18.17
C PHE A 56 -3.28 1.01 -19.25
N SER A 57 -4.41 0.85 -19.93
CA SER A 57 -4.85 1.74 -21.02
C SER A 57 -5.46 3.05 -20.51
N SER A 58 -5.96 3.07 -19.27
CA SER A 58 -6.63 4.22 -18.65
C SER A 58 -6.30 4.31 -17.16
N SER A 59 -6.30 5.51 -16.60
CA SER A 59 -6.04 5.79 -15.17
C SER A 59 -7.10 5.21 -14.25
N ILE A 60 -8.30 4.96 -14.77
CA ILE A 60 -9.44 4.49 -13.99
C ILE A 60 -9.16 3.10 -13.39
N TRP A 61 -8.63 2.18 -14.20
CA TRP A 61 -8.38 0.80 -13.77
C TRP A 61 -7.40 0.67 -12.60
N PRO A 62 -6.18 1.24 -12.66
CA PRO A 62 -5.27 1.19 -11.51
C PRO A 62 -5.80 2.02 -10.33
N ALA A 63 -6.63 3.06 -10.53
CA ALA A 63 -7.24 3.82 -9.44
C ALA A 63 -8.23 2.99 -8.62
N LEU A 64 -8.86 1.96 -9.20
CA LEU A 64 -9.78 1.07 -8.49
C LEU A 64 -9.09 0.27 -7.39
N ILE A 65 -7.77 0.05 -7.48
CA ILE A 65 -7.03 -0.70 -6.46
C ILE A 65 -6.98 0.09 -5.13
N PRO A 66 -6.36 1.28 -5.06
CA PRO A 66 -6.37 2.10 -3.85
C PRO A 66 -7.77 2.67 -3.55
N GLY A 67 -8.58 2.95 -4.57
CA GLY A 67 -9.95 3.45 -4.41
C GLY A 67 -10.90 2.43 -3.78
N GLY A 68 -10.83 1.17 -4.20
CA GLY A 68 -11.59 0.07 -3.59
C GLY A 68 -11.18 -0.17 -2.14
N LEU A 69 -9.87 -0.11 -1.85
CA LEU A 69 -9.36 -0.14 -0.48
C LEU A 69 -9.90 1.06 0.33
N LEU A 70 -9.94 2.27 -0.22
CA LEU A 70 -10.50 3.45 0.44
C LEU A 70 -11.95 3.25 0.83
N ILE A 71 -12.77 2.79 -0.11
CA ILE A 71 -14.21 2.56 0.10
C ILE A 71 -14.42 1.48 1.16
N MET A 72 -13.67 0.37 1.09
CA MET A 72 -13.71 -0.67 2.12
C MET A 72 -13.32 -0.10 3.49
N LEU A 73 -12.28 0.72 3.54
CA LEU A 73 -11.76 1.30 4.79
C LEU A 73 -12.76 2.28 5.41
N LEU A 74 -13.35 3.16 4.60
CA LEU A 74 -14.36 4.13 5.02
C LEU A 74 -15.67 3.44 5.44
N SER A 75 -16.14 2.45 4.67
CA SER A 75 -17.35 1.68 5.01
C SER A 75 -17.20 0.94 6.33
N LEU A 76 -16.05 0.28 6.55
CA LEU A 76 -15.76 -0.36 7.83
C LEU A 76 -15.73 0.67 8.98
N LEU A 77 -15.17 1.86 8.77
CA LEU A 77 -15.10 2.91 9.80
C LEU A 77 -16.46 3.47 10.19
N ILE A 78 -17.42 3.48 9.26
CA ILE A 78 -18.78 3.94 9.49
C ILE A 78 -19.61 2.83 10.19
N ILE A 79 -19.48 1.59 9.74
CA ILE A 79 -20.37 0.49 10.15
C ILE A 79 -19.85 -0.25 11.39
N ARG A 80 -18.54 -0.51 11.50
CA ARG A 80 -17.95 -1.33 12.57
C ARG A 80 -16.59 -0.82 13.03
N ARG A 81 -16.59 0.31 13.76
CA ARG A 81 -15.39 0.88 14.42
C ARG A 81 -14.58 -0.14 15.23
N ASN A 82 -15.24 -1.13 15.84
CA ASN A 82 -14.60 -2.17 16.66
C ASN A 82 -14.14 -3.41 15.88
N HIS A 83 -14.20 -3.41 14.54
CA HIS A 83 -13.77 -4.56 13.75
C HIS A 83 -12.25 -4.80 13.92
N PRO A 84 -11.79 -6.06 14.05
CA PRO A 84 -10.37 -6.38 14.22
C PRO A 84 -9.46 -5.78 13.15
N ILE A 85 -9.94 -5.74 11.89
CA ILE A 85 -9.23 -5.14 10.76
C ILE A 85 -8.99 -3.65 10.99
N ILE A 86 -10.00 -2.91 11.47
CA ILE A 86 -9.87 -1.49 11.77
C ILE A 86 -8.93 -1.27 12.95
N GLN A 87 -9.05 -2.07 14.00
CA GLN A 87 -8.14 -1.96 15.14
C GLN A 87 -6.68 -2.20 14.71
N SER A 88 -6.43 -3.18 13.85
CA SER A 88 -5.09 -3.47 13.35
C SER A 88 -4.53 -2.41 12.38
N MET A 89 -5.38 -1.75 11.58
CA MET A 89 -4.96 -0.75 10.60
C MET A 89 -4.88 0.67 11.16
N PHE A 90 -5.80 1.04 12.05
CA PHE A 90 -5.97 2.40 12.58
C PHE A 90 -5.71 2.55 14.07
N PHE A 91 -5.42 1.50 14.83
CA PHE A 91 -5.22 1.65 16.27
C PHE A 91 -3.87 1.04 16.67
N SER A 92 -2.82 1.81 16.39
CA SER A 92 -1.49 1.57 16.97
C SER A 92 -1.46 2.03 18.42
N LYS A 93 -0.75 1.28 19.28
CA LYS A 93 -0.46 1.64 20.68
C LYS A 93 0.19 3.03 20.85
N LYS A 94 0.75 3.60 19.78
CA LYS A 94 1.37 4.94 19.78
C LYS A 94 0.36 6.10 19.69
N GLY A 95 -0.89 5.83 19.29
CA GLY A 95 -1.94 6.86 19.16
C GLY A 95 -1.65 7.95 18.10
N GLY A 96 -2.62 8.81 17.84
CA GLY A 96 -2.46 10.00 16.98
C GLY A 96 -2.51 9.75 15.46
N TRP A 97 -1.97 10.70 14.68
CA TRP A 97 -2.03 10.72 13.21
C TRP A 97 -1.37 9.52 12.51
N HIS A 98 -0.47 8.83 13.22
CA HIS A 98 0.22 7.61 12.74
C HIS A 98 -0.74 6.47 12.37
N ASN A 99 -1.94 6.50 12.93
CA ASN A 99 -3.01 5.56 12.67
C ASN A 99 -3.66 5.72 11.29
N TYR A 100 -3.59 6.91 10.69
CA TYR A 100 -4.19 7.20 9.39
C TYR A 100 -3.21 6.99 8.23
N GLY A 101 -2.02 6.43 8.48
CA GLY A 101 -1.02 6.14 7.44
C GLY A 101 -1.59 5.47 6.19
N PRO A 102 -2.42 4.40 6.31
CA PRO A 102 -3.04 3.77 5.14
C PRO A 102 -3.94 4.71 4.33
N LEU A 103 -4.69 5.62 4.99
CA LEU A 103 -5.50 6.63 4.30
C LEU A 103 -4.64 7.63 3.55
N TYR A 104 -3.60 8.17 4.19
CA TYR A 104 -2.70 9.12 3.54
C TYR A 104 -1.99 8.51 2.35
N TYR A 105 -1.57 7.24 2.46
CA TYR A 105 -0.93 6.52 1.38
C TYR A 105 -1.85 6.38 0.16
N ILE A 106 -3.12 5.98 0.38
CA ILE A 106 -4.14 5.89 -0.67
C ILE A 106 -4.36 7.24 -1.33
N ILE A 107 -4.55 8.30 -0.54
CA ILE A 107 -4.79 9.66 -1.05
C ILE A 107 -3.60 10.14 -1.87
N SER A 108 -2.37 9.95 -1.38
CA SER A 108 -1.15 10.32 -2.10
C SER A 108 -1.03 9.59 -3.45
N ILE A 109 -1.31 8.29 -3.51
CA ILE A 109 -1.27 7.55 -4.79
C ILE A 109 -2.31 8.10 -5.76
N LEU A 110 -3.54 8.37 -5.32
CA LEU A 110 -4.58 8.91 -6.19
C LEU A 110 -4.24 10.32 -6.70
N LEU A 111 -3.66 11.16 -5.83
CA LEU A 111 -3.18 12.51 -6.19
C LEU A 111 -1.98 12.49 -7.14
N LEU A 112 -1.17 11.44 -7.13
CA LEU A 112 -0.12 11.24 -8.13
C LEU A 112 -0.70 10.68 -9.44
N LEU A 113 -1.63 9.74 -9.35
CA LEU A 113 -2.13 8.96 -10.47
C LEU A 113 -2.86 9.81 -11.52
N PHE A 114 -3.79 10.67 -11.11
CA PHE A 114 -4.61 11.43 -12.06
C PHE A 114 -3.83 12.56 -12.77
N PRO A 115 -3.10 13.44 -12.07
CA PRO A 115 -2.38 14.53 -12.73
C PRO A 115 -1.21 14.06 -13.59
N PHE A 116 -0.52 12.98 -13.17
CA PHE A 116 0.67 12.48 -13.83
C PHE A 116 0.42 11.24 -14.69
N TRP A 117 -0.82 10.97 -15.12
CA TRP A 117 -1.15 9.76 -15.91
C TRP A 117 -0.28 9.60 -17.18
N ASN A 118 0.01 10.71 -17.85
CA ASN A 118 0.87 10.73 -19.04
C ASN A 118 2.37 10.58 -18.71
N ARG A 119 2.74 10.68 -17.43
CA ARG A 119 4.09 10.58 -16.87
C ARG A 119 4.15 9.47 -15.84
N LYS A 120 3.91 8.23 -16.30
CA LYS A 120 3.90 7.02 -15.47
C LYS A 120 5.21 6.81 -14.71
N ASP A 121 6.32 7.27 -15.28
CA ASP A 121 7.64 7.33 -14.66
C ASP A 121 7.63 8.09 -13.32
N ILE A 122 6.98 9.25 -13.28
CA ILE A 122 6.87 10.10 -12.07
C ILE A 122 6.01 9.40 -11.01
N ILE A 123 4.92 8.75 -11.43
CA ILE A 123 4.03 8.02 -10.51
C ILE A 123 4.79 6.88 -9.84
N VAL A 124 5.45 6.03 -10.65
CA VAL A 124 6.23 4.90 -10.14
C VAL A 124 7.33 5.39 -9.21
N ALA A 125 8.17 6.35 -9.63
CA ALA A 125 9.25 6.86 -8.80
C ALA A 125 8.75 7.44 -7.46
N SER A 126 7.69 8.26 -7.48
CA SER A 126 7.10 8.84 -6.28
C SER A 126 6.53 7.77 -5.33
N THR A 127 5.83 6.77 -5.88
CA THR A 127 5.30 5.67 -5.07
C THR A 127 6.40 4.78 -4.50
N TYR A 128 7.50 4.57 -5.23
CA TYR A 128 8.68 3.88 -4.72
C TYR A 128 9.31 4.64 -3.56
N VAL A 129 9.46 5.96 -3.66
CA VAL A 129 9.96 6.79 -2.55
C VAL A 129 9.12 6.60 -1.30
N MET A 130 7.78 6.54 -1.42
CA MET A 130 6.91 6.26 -0.28
C MET A 130 7.06 4.81 0.24
N ALA A 131 6.91 3.81 -0.63
CA ALA A 131 6.89 2.39 -0.23
C ALA A 131 8.25 1.90 0.30
N TRP A 132 9.32 2.22 -0.41
CA TRP A 132 10.68 1.85 -0.04
C TRP A 132 11.24 2.77 1.04
N GLY A 133 10.93 4.07 1.03
CA GLY A 133 11.34 5.00 2.08
C GLY A 133 10.79 4.57 3.44
N ASP A 134 9.48 4.36 3.55
CA ASP A 134 8.83 3.92 4.80
C ASP A 134 9.23 2.49 5.18
N GLY A 135 9.41 1.60 4.18
CA GLY A 135 9.84 0.22 4.39
C GLY A 135 11.28 0.10 4.91
N MET A 136 12.21 0.90 4.38
CA MET A 136 13.64 0.86 4.70
C MET A 136 14.03 1.71 5.91
N ALA A 137 13.35 2.82 6.17
CA ALA A 137 13.74 3.75 7.24
C ALA A 137 13.97 3.05 8.59
N PRO A 138 13.11 2.13 9.07
CA PRO A 138 13.33 1.45 10.34
C PRO A 138 14.46 0.40 10.33
N LEU A 139 14.83 -0.13 9.16
CA LEU A 139 15.97 -1.05 9.02
C LEU A 139 17.29 -0.30 9.14
N LEU A 140 17.32 0.92 8.60
CA LEU A 140 18.48 1.80 8.65
C LEU A 140 18.60 2.49 10.02
N ILE A 141 17.49 2.80 10.70
CA ILE A 141 17.52 3.56 11.97
C ILE A 141 18.22 2.84 13.12
N ASN A 142 18.30 1.50 13.08
CA ASN A 142 19.05 0.71 14.06
C ASN A 142 20.57 0.70 13.76
N LYS A 143 20.98 1.15 12.58
CA LYS A 143 22.38 1.30 12.18
C LYS A 143 22.89 2.75 12.30
N ILE A 144 22.00 3.70 12.52
CA ILE A 144 22.36 5.12 12.67
C ILE A 144 22.54 5.41 14.16
N GLU A 145 23.80 5.53 14.58
CA GLU A 145 24.20 5.72 15.99
C GLU A 145 23.71 7.04 16.61
N ARG A 146 23.44 8.07 15.79
CA ARG A 146 22.99 9.39 16.26
C ARG A 146 21.51 9.59 16.01
N ARG A 147 20.68 9.15 16.96
CA ARG A 147 19.28 9.60 17.03
C ARG A 147 19.22 11.00 17.62
N HIS A 148 18.63 11.94 16.90
CA HIS A 148 18.19 13.20 17.49
C HIS A 148 17.04 12.89 18.45
N THR A 149 17.33 12.88 19.75
CA THR A 149 16.34 12.87 20.82
C THR A 149 15.92 14.31 21.06
N TYR A 150 14.63 14.61 20.90
CA TYR A 150 14.01 15.83 21.41
C TYR A 150 13.70 15.67 22.88
#